data_AF-A0A5J4Q683-F1
#
_entry.id   AF-A0A5J4Q683-F1
#
_cell.length_a   1.000
_cell.length_b   1.000
_cell.length_c   1.000
_cell.angle_alpha   90.00
_cell.angle_beta   90.00
_cell.angle_gamma   90.00
#
_symmetry.space_group_name_H-M   'P 1'
#
loop_
_entity.id
_entity.type
_entity.pdbx_description
1 polymer ?
#
loop_
_entity_poly.entity_id
_entity_poly.type
_entity_poly.pdbx_seq_one_letter_code
_entity_poly.pdbx_strand_id
1 'polypeptide(L)'
;NEQENALTTLFTGTQEKYEKTYTLPIVPDMELKNEVIFRFSKKLGMVTADNLAGEPMYLSLKDLKSVKIPAEDEKKKELMGIAYNVPGRAEIIITKDKDVLFKGEFPVTQFGIIEYLAPALFNNKSVITVIFSATTGGLIKVDRGNSK
;
A
#
# COMPACT_ATOMS: atom_id res chain seq x y z
N ASN A 1 51.17 -9.66 -12.24
CA ASN A 1 49.82 -9.38 -12.79
C ASN A 1 49.10 -8.19 -12.15
N GLU A 2 49.56 -7.63 -11.03
CA GLU A 2 48.91 -6.44 -10.44
C GLU A 2 49.19 -5.15 -11.23
N GLN A 3 50.40 -5.00 -11.77
CA GLN A 3 50.77 -3.84 -12.61
C GLN A 3 49.98 -3.77 -13.93
N GLU A 4 49.74 -4.90 -14.60
CA GLU A 4 48.98 -4.95 -15.85
C GLU A 4 47.51 -4.60 -15.64
N ASN A 5 46.91 -5.08 -14.55
CA ASN A 5 45.53 -4.71 -14.20
C ASN A 5 45.43 -3.21 -13.88
N ALA A 6 46.36 -2.66 -13.09
CA ALA A 6 46.36 -1.23 -12.76
C ALA A 6 46.53 -0.33 -14.01
N LEU A 7 47.39 -0.73 -14.95
CA LEU A 7 47.57 -0.02 -16.21
C LEU A 7 46.33 -0.12 -17.11
N THR A 8 45.65 -1.27 -17.14
CA THR A 8 44.41 -1.45 -17.91
C THR A 8 43.28 -0.58 -17.36
N THR A 9 43.14 -0.44 -16.04
CA THR A 9 42.12 0.42 -15.42
C THR A 9 42.28 1.90 -15.78
N LEU A 10 43.52 2.38 -16.02
CA LEU A 10 43.77 3.74 -16.49
C LEU A 10 43.23 3.99 -17.91
N PHE A 11 43.03 2.95 -18.72
CA PHE A 11 42.47 3.03 -20.07
C PHE A 11 40.98 2.70 -20.13
N THR A 12 40.49 1.78 -19.30
CA THR A 12 39.08 1.37 -19.30
C THR A 12 38.18 2.22 -18.42
N GLY A 13 38.76 2.98 -17.49
CA GLY A 13 38.04 3.71 -16.45
C GLY A 13 37.53 2.80 -15.33
N THR A 14 36.98 3.42 -14.28
CA THR A 14 36.33 2.73 -13.17
C THR A 14 34.81 2.89 -13.26
N GLN A 15 34.06 1.83 -12.97
CA GLN A 15 32.61 1.87 -12.89
C GLN A 15 32.18 1.77 -11.43
N GLU A 16 31.49 2.79 -10.93
CA GLU A 16 30.91 2.80 -9.59
C GLU A 16 29.40 2.53 -9.68
N LYS A 17 28.92 1.57 -8.88
CA LYS A 17 27.50 1.25 -8.77
C LYS A 17 26.95 1.83 -7.46
N TYR A 18 25.86 2.59 -7.56
CA TYR A 18 25.16 3.15 -6.42
C TYR A 18 23.74 2.60 -6.35
N GLU A 19 23.32 2.16 -5.16
CA GLU A 19 21.92 1.82 -4.89
C GLU A 19 21.30 2.91 -4.02
N LYS A 20 20.13 3.40 -4.42
CA LYS A 20 19.36 4.41 -3.69
C LYS A 20 17.92 3.95 -3.55
N THR A 21 17.40 4.04 -2.33
CA THR A 21 16.01 3.74 -2.01
C THR A 21 15.23 5.03 -1.87
N TYR A 22 14.07 5.09 -2.50
CA TYR A 22 13.16 6.22 -2.44
C TYR A 22 11.79 5.77 -1.93
N THR A 23 11.14 6.60 -1.12
CA THR A 23 9.81 6.36 -0.59
C THR A 23 8.86 7.44 -1.08
N LEU A 24 7.79 7.04 -1.76
CA LEU A 24 6.77 7.94 -2.30
C LEU A 24 5.45 7.69 -1.57
N PRO A 25 4.90 8.66 -0.82
CA PRO A 25 3.58 8.53 -0.23
C PRO A 25 2.51 8.65 -1.32
N ILE A 26 1.57 7.71 -1.35
CA ILE A 26 0.42 7.72 -2.25
C ILE A 26 -0.83 7.61 -1.39
N VAL A 27 -1.77 8.54 -1.56
CA VAL A 27 -3.07 8.51 -0.88
C VAL A 27 -4.14 8.10 -1.90
N PRO A 28 -4.66 6.88 -1.82
CA PRO A 28 -5.64 6.39 -2.78
C PRO A 28 -7.05 6.86 -2.39
N ASP A 29 -7.43 8.07 -2.82
CA ASP A 29 -8.79 8.56 -2.63
C ASP A 29 -9.79 7.94 -3.64
N MET A 30 -9.28 7.48 -4.79
CA MET A 30 -10.05 6.84 -5.85
C MET A 30 -9.19 5.86 -6.66
N GLU A 31 -9.81 5.12 -7.58
CA GLU A 31 -9.05 4.30 -8.52
C GLU A 31 -8.11 5.16 -9.37
N LEU A 32 -6.84 4.76 -9.45
CA LEU A 32 -5.82 5.46 -10.20
C LEU A 32 -5.53 4.66 -11.46
N LYS A 33 -5.49 5.31 -12.62
CA LYS A 33 -5.22 4.65 -13.90
C LYS A 33 -4.06 5.34 -14.60
N ASN A 34 -2.94 4.62 -14.69
CA ASN A 34 -1.71 5.09 -15.33
C ASN A 34 -1.29 6.49 -14.85
N GLU A 35 -1.32 6.71 -13.55
CA GLU A 35 -0.85 7.97 -12.96
C GLU A 35 0.68 7.97 -12.89
N VAL A 36 1.31 9.08 -13.28
CA VAL A 36 2.77 9.20 -13.22
C VAL A 36 3.18 9.50 -11.78
N ILE A 37 3.81 8.53 -11.11
CA ILE A 37 4.26 8.68 -9.72
C ILE A 37 5.65 9.31 -9.61
N PHE A 38 6.53 9.03 -10.57
CA PHE A 38 7.85 9.65 -10.70
C PHE A 38 8.39 9.44 -12.12
N ARG A 39 9.51 10.06 -12.42
CA ARG A 39 10.26 9.84 -13.67
C ARG A 39 11.68 9.42 -13.35
N PHE A 40 12.27 8.57 -14.19
CA PHE A 40 13.65 8.13 -14.03
C PHE A 40 14.51 8.69 -15.16
N SER A 41 15.46 9.55 -14.81
CA SER A 41 16.48 10.08 -15.70
C SER A 41 17.77 9.27 -15.58
N LYS A 42 18.35 8.84 -16.69
CA LYS A 42 19.65 8.16 -16.69
C LYS A 42 20.79 9.03 -16.12
N LYS A 43 20.64 10.36 -16.17
CA LYS A 43 21.65 11.32 -15.67
C LYS A 43 21.34 11.82 -14.26
N LEU A 44 20.07 12.10 -13.96
CA LEU A 44 19.65 12.72 -12.70
C LEU A 44 19.09 11.71 -11.68
N GLY A 45 18.83 10.47 -12.09
CA GLY A 45 18.17 9.46 -11.27
C GLY A 45 16.66 9.69 -11.17
N MET A 46 16.09 9.42 -10.01
CA MET A 46 14.66 9.65 -9.76
C MET A 46 14.36 11.15 -9.70
N VAL A 47 13.42 11.61 -10.50
CA VAL A 47 12.89 12.98 -10.49
C VAL A 47 11.37 12.94 -10.28
N THR A 48 10.82 14.10 -9.92
CA THR A 48 9.38 14.27 -9.68
C THR A 48 8.55 14.06 -10.95
N ALA A 49 7.26 13.75 -10.79
CA ALA A 49 6.37 13.41 -11.90
C ALA A 49 6.19 14.54 -12.94
N ASP A 50 6.29 15.79 -12.49
CA ASP A 50 6.20 17.02 -13.28
C ASP A 50 7.49 17.33 -14.08
N ASN A 51 8.63 16.78 -13.65
CA ASN A 51 9.90 17.03 -14.31
C ASN A 51 10.02 16.17 -15.58
N LEU A 52 9.84 16.79 -16.75
CA LEU A 52 9.89 16.12 -18.06
C LEU A 52 11.26 15.47 -18.39
N ALA A 53 12.30 15.71 -17.58
CA ALA A 53 13.58 15.02 -17.73
C ALA A 53 13.51 13.60 -17.18
N GLY A 54 13.05 12.64 -18.00
CA GLY A 54 13.14 11.22 -17.67
C GLY A 54 11.97 10.38 -18.18
N GLU A 55 12.14 9.07 -18.07
CA GLU A 55 11.13 8.07 -18.47
C GLU A 55 10.05 7.98 -17.37
N PRO A 56 8.76 8.12 -17.69
CA PRO A 56 7.67 8.09 -16.72
C PRO A 56 7.42 6.69 -16.16
N MET A 57 7.17 6.66 -14.86
CA MET A 57 6.78 5.46 -14.13
C MET A 57 5.33 5.60 -13.74
N TYR A 58 4.52 4.65 -14.19
CA TYR A 58 3.08 4.69 -14.03
C TYR A 58 2.64 3.77 -12.91
N LEU A 59 1.69 4.24 -12.12
CA LEU A 59 0.94 3.48 -11.13
C LEU A 59 -0.50 3.33 -11.61
N SER A 60 -1.00 2.10 -11.57
CA SER A 60 -2.42 1.82 -11.62
C SER A 60 -2.85 1.15 -10.33
N LEU A 61 -3.93 1.66 -9.75
CA LEU A 61 -4.57 1.15 -8.55
C LEU A 61 -6.03 0.90 -8.87
N LYS A 62 -6.46 -0.36 -8.78
CA LYS A 62 -7.81 -0.79 -9.10
C LYS A 62 -8.46 -1.44 -7.90
N ASP A 63 -9.71 -1.07 -7.59
CA ASP A 63 -10.47 -1.73 -6.54
C ASP A 63 -11.02 -3.08 -7.06
N LEU A 64 -10.79 -4.15 -6.30
CA LEU A 64 -11.34 -5.47 -6.59
C LEU A 64 -12.77 -5.64 -6.07
N LYS A 65 -13.33 -4.62 -5.41
CA LYS A 65 -14.69 -4.59 -4.85
C LYS A 65 -14.96 -5.80 -3.97
N SER A 66 -13.97 -6.18 -3.18
CA SER A 66 -14.04 -7.37 -2.33
C SER A 66 -15.01 -7.21 -1.17
N VAL A 67 -15.40 -5.97 -0.85
CA VAL A 67 -16.33 -5.62 0.23
C VAL A 67 -17.61 -5.08 -0.38
N LYS A 68 -18.76 -5.57 0.09
CA LYS A 68 -20.06 -5.03 -0.30
C LYS A 68 -20.31 -3.77 0.53
N ILE A 69 -20.33 -2.62 -0.12
CA ILE A 69 -20.70 -1.36 0.51
C ILE A 69 -22.22 -1.39 0.76
N PRO A 70 -22.69 -1.40 2.03
CA PRO A 70 -24.11 -1.42 2.31
C PRO A 70 -24.75 -0.11 1.83
N ALA A 71 -26.00 -0.22 1.35
CA ALA A 71 -26.76 0.94 0.89
C ALA A 71 -27.04 1.91 2.05
N GLU A 72 -27.14 3.19 1.73
CA GLU A 72 -27.17 4.30 2.70
C GLU A 72 -28.31 4.22 3.74
N ASP A 73 -29.39 3.49 3.44
CA ASP A 73 -30.52 3.27 4.33
C ASP A 73 -30.24 2.28 5.49
N GLU A 74 -29.20 1.46 5.42
CA GLU A 74 -28.80 0.58 6.53
C GLU A 74 -27.94 1.30 7.60
N LYS A 75 -27.45 2.52 7.33
CA LYS A 75 -26.64 3.33 8.26
C LYS A 75 -27.34 3.66 9.59
N LYS A 76 -28.65 3.41 9.71
CA LYS A 76 -29.42 3.62 10.95
C LYS A 76 -29.42 2.41 11.89
N LYS A 77 -28.94 1.23 11.46
CA LYS A 77 -28.84 0.06 12.34
C LYS A 77 -27.55 0.16 13.17
N GLU A 78 -27.73 0.56 14.42
CA GLU A 78 -26.81 0.31 15.53
C GLU A 78 -25.44 1.01 15.47
N LEU A 79 -25.45 2.35 15.56
CA LEU A 79 -24.27 3.17 15.93
C LEU A 79 -23.76 2.91 17.37
N MET A 80 -24.17 1.82 18.02
CA MET A 80 -23.72 1.43 19.34
C MET A 80 -22.70 0.31 19.19
N GLY A 81 -21.43 0.57 19.51
CA GLY A 81 -20.36 -0.43 19.43
C GLY A 81 -18.98 0.16 19.19
N ILE A 82 -17.96 -0.69 19.12
CA ILE A 82 -16.61 -0.30 18.72
C ILE A 82 -16.53 -0.35 17.20
N ALA A 83 -16.24 0.79 16.57
CA ALA A 83 -16.06 0.89 15.13
C ALA A 83 -14.70 0.30 14.70
N TYR A 84 -14.69 -0.47 13.62
CA TYR A 84 -13.48 -0.99 12.99
C TYR A 84 -13.58 -0.93 11.47
N ASN A 85 -12.42 -0.88 10.81
CA ASN A 85 -12.39 -0.84 9.36
C ASN A 85 -12.45 -2.26 8.80
N VAL A 86 -13.16 -2.45 7.70
CA VAL A 86 -13.08 -3.65 6.87
C VAL A 86 -12.39 -3.24 5.57
N PRO A 87 -11.07 -3.45 5.42
CA PRO A 87 -10.34 -3.01 4.24
C PRO A 87 -10.79 -3.73 2.98
N GLY A 88 -10.92 -2.99 1.87
CA GLY A 88 -11.08 -3.56 0.54
C GLY A 88 -9.77 -4.13 0.01
N ARG A 89 -9.81 -5.00 -1.00
CA ARG A 89 -8.62 -5.44 -1.74
C ARG A 89 -8.46 -4.61 -3.00
N ALA A 90 -7.26 -4.09 -3.21
CA ALA A 90 -6.88 -3.38 -4.42
C ALA A 90 -5.76 -4.10 -5.15
N GLU A 91 -5.80 -4.05 -6.48
CA GLU A 91 -4.69 -4.46 -7.35
C GLU A 91 -3.82 -3.23 -7.65
N ILE A 92 -2.52 -3.35 -7.36
CA ILE A 92 -1.49 -2.37 -7.67
C ILE A 92 -0.65 -2.90 -8.83
N ILE A 93 -0.50 -2.09 -9.87
CA ILE A 93 0.35 -2.37 -11.02
C ILE A 93 1.28 -1.17 -11.23
N ILE A 94 2.59 -1.43 -11.27
CA ILE A 94 3.60 -0.43 -11.62
C ILE A 94 4.14 -0.80 -12.99
N THR A 95 4.04 0.12 -13.94
CA THR A 95 4.50 -0.07 -15.31
C THR A 95 5.49 0.99 -15.73
N LYS A 96 6.46 0.59 -16.54
CA LYS A 96 7.36 1.48 -17.26
C LYS A 96 7.14 1.26 -18.75
N ASP A 97 6.62 2.29 -19.42
CA ASP A 97 6.17 2.21 -20.81
C ASP A 97 5.19 1.04 -21.07
N LYS A 98 5.67 -0.09 -21.60
CA LYS A 98 4.88 -1.30 -21.86
C LYS A 98 5.19 -2.45 -20.90
N ASP A 99 6.23 -2.30 -20.08
CA ASP A 99 6.71 -3.36 -19.21
C ASP A 99 6.07 -3.25 -17.83
N VAL A 100 5.52 -4.36 -17.34
CA VAL A 100 5.02 -4.47 -15.97
C VAL A 100 6.18 -4.80 -15.06
N LEU A 101 6.56 -3.85 -14.21
CA LEU A 101 7.65 -4.04 -13.25
C LEU A 101 7.17 -4.71 -11.98
N PHE A 102 5.94 -4.39 -11.57
CA PHE A 102 5.36 -4.95 -10.36
C PHE A 102 3.84 -5.09 -10.52
N LYS A 103 3.32 -6.18 -9.96
CA LYS A 103 1.90 -6.45 -9.87
C LYS A 103 1.61 -7.20 -8.57
N GLY A 104 0.68 -6.69 -7.77
CA GLY A 104 0.31 -7.32 -6.50
C GLY A 104 -1.03 -6.83 -5.96
N GLU A 105 -1.60 -7.58 -5.02
CA GLU A 105 -2.84 -7.21 -4.33
C GLU A 105 -2.55 -6.80 -2.88
N PHE A 106 -3.17 -5.72 -2.44
CA PHE A 106 -2.99 -5.18 -1.09
C PHE A 106 -4.33 -4.80 -0.45
N PRO A 107 -4.47 -4.94 0.88
CA PRO A 107 -5.61 -4.40 1.59
C PRO A 107 -5.51 -2.86 1.66
N VAL A 108 -6.53 -2.17 1.13
CA VAL A 108 -6.64 -0.71 1.11
C VAL A 108 -7.92 -0.32 1.82
N THR A 109 -7.79 0.51 2.86
CA THR A 109 -8.90 0.87 3.75
C THR A 109 -9.91 1.80 3.09
N GLN A 110 -9.47 2.65 2.17
CA GLN A 110 -10.31 3.61 1.44
C GLN A 110 -11.34 2.93 0.54
N PHE A 111 -11.05 1.71 0.07
CA PHE A 111 -12.01 0.88 -0.69
C PHE A 111 -12.85 -0.04 0.21
N GLY A 112 -12.71 0.12 1.52
CA GLY A 112 -13.42 -0.65 2.53
C GLY A 112 -14.69 0.03 3.04
N ILE A 113 -15.18 -0.49 4.17
CA ILE A 113 -16.27 0.11 4.95
C ILE A 113 -15.91 0.16 6.42
N ILE A 114 -16.71 0.88 7.20
CA ILE A 114 -16.65 0.86 8.66
C ILE A 114 -17.77 -0.06 9.15
N GLU A 115 -17.43 -1.02 9.99
CA GLU A 115 -18.37 -1.90 10.70
C GLU A 115 -18.28 -1.69 12.22
N TYR A 116 -19.32 -2.10 12.94
CA TYR A 116 -19.41 -1.96 14.38
C TYR A 116 -19.48 -3.32 15.05
N LEU A 117 -18.69 -3.52 16.10
CA LEU A 117 -18.83 -4.69 16.96
C LEU A 117 -20.12 -4.59 17.78
N ALA A 118 -20.93 -5.66 17.73
CA ALA A 118 -22.19 -5.74 18.44
C ALA A 118 -22.01 -5.49 19.95
N PRO A 119 -22.80 -4.60 20.59
CA PRO A 119 -22.70 -4.31 22.03
C PRO A 119 -22.85 -5.55 22.93
N ALA A 120 -23.60 -6.56 22.47
CA ALA A 120 -23.82 -7.81 23.18
C ALA A 120 -22.53 -8.59 23.49
N LEU A 121 -21.46 -8.33 22.73
CA LEU A 121 -20.13 -8.87 23.00
C LEU A 121 -19.57 -8.32 24.31
N PHE A 122 -19.81 -7.05 24.64
CA PHE A 122 -19.26 -6.38 25.83
C PHE A 122 -20.18 -6.48 27.05
N ASN A 123 -20.63 -7.69 27.37
CA ASN A 123 -21.40 -7.94 28.58
C ASN A 123 -20.49 -8.21 29.80
N ASN A 124 -20.98 -7.95 31.01
CA ASN A 124 -20.21 -8.11 32.26
C ASN A 124 -19.83 -9.57 32.61
N LYS A 125 -20.16 -10.56 31.77
CA LYS A 125 -19.94 -11.99 32.06
C LYS A 125 -18.64 -12.53 31.46
N SER A 126 -17.99 -11.80 30.56
CA SER A 126 -16.76 -12.25 29.90
C SER A 126 -15.83 -11.09 29.60
N VAL A 127 -14.51 -11.35 29.68
CA VAL A 127 -13.49 -10.40 29.21
C VAL A 127 -13.24 -10.66 27.73
N ILE A 128 -13.40 -9.65 26.88
CA ILE A 128 -13.12 -9.75 25.45
C ILE A 128 -11.88 -8.93 25.10
N THR A 129 -10.95 -9.55 24.41
CA THR A 129 -9.75 -8.90 23.87
C THR A 129 -9.86 -8.84 22.36
N VAL A 130 -9.83 -7.63 21.80
CA VAL A 130 -9.86 -7.42 20.34
C VAL A 130 -8.52 -6.87 19.89
N ILE A 131 -7.97 -7.46 18.83
CA ILE A 131 -6.71 -7.04 18.21
C ILE A 131 -7.05 -6.45 16.85
N PHE A 132 -6.64 -5.20 16.65
CA PHE A 132 -6.77 -4.48 15.39
C PHE A 132 -5.41 -4.35 14.70
N SER A 133 -5.44 -4.26 13.37
CA SER A 133 -4.29 -3.97 12.54
C SER A 133 -3.89 -2.50 12.67
N ALA A 134 -2.62 -2.24 12.98
CA ALA A 134 -2.09 -0.88 13.07
C ALA A 134 -2.04 -0.16 11.71
N THR A 135 -1.90 -0.91 10.60
CA THR A 135 -1.80 -0.36 9.24
C THR A 135 -3.17 -0.13 8.59
N THR A 136 -4.14 -1.00 8.87
CA THR A 136 -5.45 -0.96 8.18
C THR A 136 -6.62 -0.65 9.11
N GLY A 137 -6.43 -0.64 10.43
CA GLY A 137 -7.54 -0.59 11.38
C GLY A 137 -8.49 -1.79 11.29
N GLY A 138 -8.09 -2.83 10.56
CA GLY A 138 -8.85 -4.06 10.35
C GLY A 138 -8.88 -4.92 11.61
N LEU A 139 -9.99 -5.64 11.81
CA LEU A 139 -10.08 -6.62 12.88
C LEU A 139 -9.20 -7.84 12.55
N ILE A 140 -8.23 -8.15 13.41
CA ILE A 140 -7.33 -9.30 13.25
C ILE A 140 -7.85 -10.49 14.06
N LYS A 141 -8.14 -10.27 15.35
CA LYS A 141 -8.53 -11.34 16.26
C LYS A 141 -9.48 -10.84 17.33
N VAL A 142 -10.43 -11.69 17.69
CA VAL A 142 -11.27 -11.54 18.89
C VAL A 142 -11.02 -12.76 19.77
N ASP A 143 -10.63 -12.52 21.02
CA ASP A 143 -10.45 -13.54 22.04
C ASP A 143 -11.45 -13.33 23.17
N ARG A 144 -11.99 -14.43 23.72
CA ARG A 144 -12.92 -14.40 24.85
C ARG A 144 -12.27 -15.11 26.02
N GLY A 145 -11.82 -14.34 27.00
CA GLY A 145 -11.37 -14.86 28.28
C GLY A 145 -12.55 -15.26 29.15
N ASN A 146 -12.50 -16.46 29.72
CA ASN A 146 -13.41 -16.84 30.80
C ASN A 146 -13.06 -15.98 32.03
N SER A 147 -14.01 -15.19 32.52
CA SER A 147 -13.91 -14.61 33.86
C SER A 147 -13.84 -15.78 34.86
N LYS A 148 -12.82 -15.76 35.72
CA LYS A 148 -12.74 -16.64 36.89
C LYS A 148 -13.88 -16.34 37.86
#